data_AF-B1YC95-F1
#
_entry.id   AF-B1YC95-F1
#
_cell.length_a   1.000
_cell.length_b   1.000
_cell.length_c   1.000
_cell.angle_alpha   90.00
_cell.angle_beta   90.00
_cell.angle_gamma   90.00
#
_symmetry.space_group_name_H-M   'P 1'
#
loop_
_entity.id
_entity.type
_entity.pdbx_description
1 polymer ?
#
loop_
_entity_poly.entity_id
_entity_poly.type
_entity_poly.pdbx_seq_one_letter_code
_entity_poly.pdbx_strand_id
1 'polypeptide(L)'
;MRGHLITAATAAAFTAAALIAVLAPPIDLLERLRAGVYTAYFSWGLVAADGSHAYGVVHGYKFAVNLWRAVICDPEGRCTSQEINAISLYLSLKAAGKLNIEDLGGGCYKVLLKPTQLAGRTIAFDGRLCLAPDGSPREVSGVLQIDGRPLDVSGTPQRVIHDFPMSDFLAVHGG
;
A
#
# COMPACT_ATOMS: atom_id res chain seq x y z
N MET A 1 9.71 8.51 -23.65
CA MET A 1 8.24 8.49 -23.81
C MET A 1 7.62 7.11 -23.52
N ARG A 2 8.02 6.40 -22.44
CA ARG A 2 7.51 5.03 -22.15
C ARG A 2 7.37 4.69 -20.65
N GLY A 3 7.38 5.68 -19.74
CA GLY A 3 7.38 5.47 -18.28
C GLY A 3 6.21 6.08 -17.50
N HIS A 4 5.15 6.54 -18.18
CA HIS A 4 4.12 7.44 -17.62
C HIS A 4 2.90 6.70 -17.03
N LEU A 5 3.13 5.68 -16.20
CA LEU A 5 2.10 4.68 -15.89
C LEU A 5 1.78 4.51 -14.39
N ILE A 6 2.50 3.68 -13.64
CA ILE A 6 2.00 3.05 -12.39
C ILE A 6 1.79 4.07 -11.25
N THR A 7 0.66 4.09 -10.52
CA THR A 7 0.49 4.98 -9.33
C THR A 7 -0.58 4.54 -8.31
N ALA A 8 -1.20 3.37 -8.49
CA ALA A 8 -2.67 3.38 -8.42
C ALA A 8 -3.38 2.43 -7.47
N ALA A 9 -2.63 1.58 -6.78
CA ALA A 9 -3.18 0.61 -5.86
C ALA A 9 -2.51 0.66 -4.47
N THR A 10 -1.82 1.74 -4.13
CA THR A 10 -1.30 2.01 -2.77
C THR A 10 -2.45 2.11 -1.79
N ALA A 11 -3.56 2.68 -2.28
CA ALA A 11 -4.93 2.61 -1.76
C ALA A 11 -5.37 1.22 -1.25
N ALA A 12 -4.65 0.13 -1.57
CA ALA A 12 -5.02 -1.23 -1.21
C ALA A 12 -3.96 -2.01 -0.43
N ALA A 13 -2.70 -1.98 -0.87
CA ALA A 13 -1.64 -2.74 -0.19
C ALA A 13 -1.27 -2.14 1.19
N PHE A 14 -1.76 -0.93 1.49
CA PHE A 14 -1.64 -0.29 2.80
C PHE A 14 -2.73 0.80 3.04
N THR A 15 -3.51 1.13 2.01
CA THR A 15 -3.81 2.53 1.62
C THR A 15 -2.62 3.48 1.51
N ALA A 16 -1.69 3.47 2.47
CA ALA A 16 -0.77 4.57 2.73
C ALA A 16 0.49 4.66 1.85
N ALA A 17 1.27 3.58 1.66
CA ALA A 17 2.69 3.71 1.22
C ALA A 17 3.04 3.33 -0.23
N ALA A 18 2.80 2.09 -0.64
CA ALA A 18 3.71 1.39 -1.57
C ALA A 18 3.43 1.52 -3.09
N LEU A 19 2.79 2.60 -3.56
CA LEU A 19 2.32 2.67 -4.96
C LEU A 19 2.03 4.08 -5.49
N ILE A 20 2.03 5.12 -4.64
CA ILE A 20 2.24 6.53 -5.09
C ILE A 20 3.74 6.86 -5.20
N ALA A 21 4.56 5.86 -4.86
CA ALA A 21 5.91 5.61 -5.31
C ALA A 21 6.19 5.76 -6.81
N VAL A 22 5.18 5.69 -7.70
CA VAL A 22 5.45 5.45 -9.13
C VAL A 22 4.91 6.50 -10.12
N LEU A 23 4.04 7.47 -9.77
CA LEU A 23 3.95 8.76 -10.53
C LEU A 23 3.58 9.99 -9.66
N ALA A 24 4.41 11.02 -9.77
CA ALA A 24 4.10 12.44 -9.56
C ALA A 24 3.52 12.93 -8.19
N PRO A 25 4.20 12.70 -7.06
CA PRO A 25 4.64 13.73 -6.12
C PRO A 25 5.95 14.43 -6.62
N PRO A 26 6.50 15.45 -5.92
CA PRO A 26 7.81 16.01 -6.24
C PRO A 26 8.90 14.93 -6.33
N ILE A 27 9.92 15.21 -7.17
CA ILE A 27 10.90 14.26 -7.71
C ILE A 27 11.49 13.34 -6.62
N ASP A 28 11.80 13.88 -5.45
CA ASP A 28 12.45 13.19 -4.33
C ASP A 28 11.65 12.02 -3.72
N LEU A 29 10.31 11.99 -3.78
CA LEU A 29 9.54 10.90 -3.17
C LEU A 29 9.56 9.62 -4.03
N LEU A 30 9.54 9.79 -5.35
CA LEU A 30 9.49 8.67 -6.30
C LEU A 30 10.79 7.89 -6.31
N GLU A 31 11.93 8.57 -6.23
CA GLU A 31 13.24 7.93 -6.18
C GLU A 31 13.38 7.06 -4.94
N ARG A 32 13.01 7.60 -3.77
CA ARG A 32 13.08 6.88 -2.47
C ARG A 32 12.24 5.60 -2.50
N LEU A 33 10.96 5.71 -2.85
CA LEU A 33 10.05 4.56 -2.84
C LEU A 33 10.32 3.52 -3.95
N ARG A 34 11.01 3.88 -5.05
CA ARG A 34 11.44 2.93 -6.09
C ARG A 34 12.79 2.29 -5.80
N ALA A 35 13.65 2.94 -5.00
CA ALA A 35 14.90 2.36 -4.54
C ALA A 35 14.68 1.30 -3.42
N GLY A 36 13.58 1.44 -2.68
CA GLY A 36 13.25 0.56 -1.55
C GLY A 36 12.72 -0.81 -1.95
N VAL A 37 13.62 -1.79 -2.05
CA VAL A 37 13.27 -3.18 -1.73
C VAL A 37 13.27 -3.31 -0.21
N TYR A 38 12.11 -3.61 0.40
CA TYR A 38 12.01 -3.77 1.84
C TYR A 38 10.87 -4.69 2.30
N THR A 39 11.03 -5.18 3.53
CA THR A 39 9.94 -5.65 4.40
C THR A 39 10.08 -4.96 5.77
N ALA A 40 9.03 -4.25 6.19
CA ALA A 40 8.93 -3.59 7.48
C ALA A 40 7.90 -4.32 8.37
N TYR A 41 8.32 -4.69 9.58
CA TYR A 41 7.52 -5.43 10.56
C TYR A 41 7.04 -4.48 11.66
N PHE A 42 5.76 -4.57 12.01
CA PHE A 42 5.07 -3.76 13.02
C PHE A 42 4.40 -4.69 14.04
N SER A 43 3.98 -4.14 15.18
CA SER A 43 3.19 -4.89 16.18
C SER A 43 1.86 -5.42 15.64
N TRP A 44 1.28 -4.77 14.62
CA TRP A 44 0.03 -5.14 13.98
C TRP A 44 0.19 -6.02 12.72
N GLY A 45 1.42 -6.31 12.28
CA GLY A 45 1.68 -7.12 11.08
C GLY A 45 2.96 -6.74 10.32
N LEU A 46 2.93 -6.75 8.99
CA LEU A 46 4.07 -6.41 8.14
C LEU A 46 3.63 -5.79 6.81
N VAL A 47 4.55 -5.10 6.15
CA VAL A 47 4.37 -4.50 4.82
C VAL A 47 5.67 -4.55 4.04
N ALA A 48 5.60 -4.87 2.76
CA ALA A 48 6.75 -5.07 1.89
C ALA A 48 6.51 -4.49 0.49
N ALA A 49 7.58 -4.05 -0.15
CA ALA A 49 7.58 -3.57 -1.54
C ALA A 49 8.92 -3.88 -2.22
N ASP A 50 8.88 -4.08 -3.55
CA ASP A 50 10.09 -4.24 -4.39
C ASP A 50 10.12 -3.31 -5.62
N GLY A 51 9.23 -2.31 -5.64
CA GLY A 51 9.01 -1.41 -6.78
C GLY A 51 8.07 -1.94 -7.87
N SER A 52 7.74 -3.24 -7.87
CA SER A 52 6.81 -3.89 -8.81
C SER A 52 5.66 -4.65 -8.14
N HIS A 53 5.89 -5.11 -6.92
CA HIS A 53 4.96 -5.81 -6.04
C HIS A 53 4.81 -5.07 -4.71
N ALA A 54 3.65 -5.23 -4.10
CA ALA A 54 3.40 -4.86 -2.72
C ALA A 54 2.72 -6.03 -1.99
N TYR A 55 3.20 -6.35 -0.79
CA TYR A 55 2.65 -7.38 0.08
C TYR A 55 2.41 -6.81 1.47
N GLY A 56 1.36 -7.25 2.16
CA GLY A 56 1.05 -6.79 3.50
C GLY A 56 0.27 -7.81 4.31
N VAL A 57 0.51 -7.82 5.61
CA VAL A 57 -0.31 -8.50 6.61
C VAL A 57 -0.74 -7.45 7.64
N VAL A 58 -2.05 -7.32 7.88
CA VAL A 58 -2.61 -6.34 8.82
C VAL A 58 -3.68 -7.03 9.65
N HIS A 59 -3.45 -7.23 10.95
CA HIS A 59 -4.40 -7.91 11.85
C HIS A 59 -4.93 -9.26 11.30
N GLY A 60 -4.06 -10.02 10.63
CA GLY A 60 -4.38 -11.31 10.00
C GLY A 60 -4.92 -11.23 8.56
N TYR A 61 -5.39 -10.07 8.09
CA TYR A 61 -5.73 -9.87 6.68
C TYR A 61 -4.45 -9.86 5.84
N LYS A 62 -4.47 -10.49 4.67
CA LYS A 62 -3.34 -10.50 3.72
C LYS A 62 -3.68 -9.72 2.47
N PHE A 63 -2.71 -8.96 1.97
CA PHE A 63 -2.81 -8.15 0.77
C PHE A 63 -1.66 -8.51 -0.16
N ALA A 64 -1.96 -8.83 -1.41
CA ALA A 64 -0.96 -8.98 -2.46
C ALA A 64 -1.41 -8.18 -3.68
N VAL A 65 -0.58 -7.24 -4.14
CA VAL A 65 -0.91 -6.33 -5.24
C VAL A 65 0.29 -6.20 -6.17
N ASN A 66 0.03 -6.27 -7.47
CA ASN A 66 0.98 -5.85 -8.50
C ASN A 66 0.30 -4.87 -9.48
N LEU A 67 0.88 -4.65 -10.66
CA LEU A 67 0.33 -3.75 -11.66
C LEU A 67 -1.06 -4.16 -12.20
N TRP A 68 -1.36 -5.46 -12.18
CA TRP A 68 -2.46 -6.08 -12.94
C TRP A 68 -3.49 -6.79 -12.07
N ARG A 69 -3.15 -7.16 -10.84
CA ARG A 69 -4.04 -7.90 -9.94
C ARG A 69 -3.90 -7.41 -8.51
N ALA A 70 -5.02 -7.41 -7.80
CA ALA A 70 -5.08 -7.26 -6.34
C ALA A 70 -5.78 -8.48 -5.74
N VAL A 71 -5.21 -9.01 -4.67
CA VAL A 71 -5.77 -10.10 -3.86
C VAL A 71 -5.85 -9.65 -2.40
N ILE A 72 -6.99 -9.90 -1.77
CA ILE A 72 -7.21 -9.64 -0.35
C ILE A 72 -7.77 -10.92 0.29
N CYS A 73 -7.12 -11.42 1.32
CA CYS A 73 -7.60 -12.53 2.13
C CYS A 73 -8.00 -12.05 3.53
N ASP A 74 -9.11 -12.57 4.05
CA ASP A 74 -9.48 -12.37 5.45
C ASP A 74 -8.67 -13.28 6.40
N PRO A 75 -8.73 -13.06 7.74
CA PRO A 75 -8.04 -13.90 8.70
C PRO A 75 -8.48 -15.38 8.72
N GLU A 76 -9.65 -15.71 8.14
CA GLU A 76 -10.08 -17.10 7.94
C GLU A 76 -9.43 -17.75 6.68
N GLY A 77 -8.64 -17.00 5.92
CA GLY A 77 -7.95 -17.46 4.72
C GLY A 77 -8.78 -17.40 3.44
N ARG A 78 -9.96 -16.77 3.45
CA ARG A 78 -10.81 -16.64 2.25
C ARG A 78 -10.32 -15.45 1.42
N CYS A 79 -9.68 -15.79 0.30
CA CYS A 79 -9.12 -14.83 -0.63
C CYS A 79 -10.13 -14.44 -1.71
N THR A 80 -10.20 -13.14 -2.01
CA THR A 80 -10.92 -12.58 -3.15
C THR A 80 -9.91 -11.80 -4.01
N SER A 81 -10.05 -11.89 -5.33
CA SER A 81 -9.13 -11.23 -6.27
C SER A 81 -9.87 -10.38 -7.30
N GLN A 82 -9.19 -9.37 -7.82
CA GLN A 82 -9.67 -8.51 -8.89
C GLN A 82 -8.52 -8.18 -9.83
N GLU A 83 -8.75 -8.39 -11.12
CA GLU A 83 -7.92 -7.80 -12.17
C GLU A 83 -8.11 -6.28 -12.13
N ILE A 84 -6.99 -5.58 -12.00
CA ILE A 84 -6.92 -4.13 -11.94
C ILE A 84 -6.00 -3.62 -13.03
N ASN A 85 -6.08 -2.31 -13.24
CA ASN A 85 -4.95 -1.58 -13.75
C ASN A 85 -4.48 -0.64 -12.64
N ALA A 86 -3.32 -0.93 -12.04
CA ALA A 86 -2.68 -0.12 -11.00
C ALA A 86 -2.00 1.16 -11.56
N ILE A 87 -2.61 1.75 -12.60
CA ILE A 87 -2.45 3.10 -13.16
C ILE A 87 -3.79 3.83 -13.11
N SER A 88 -4.82 3.18 -13.66
CA SER A 88 -6.17 3.72 -13.79
C SER A 88 -6.88 3.87 -12.45
N LEU A 89 -6.57 3.02 -11.46
CA LEU A 89 -7.21 3.03 -10.15
C LEU A 89 -6.93 4.35 -9.38
N TYR A 90 -5.67 4.76 -9.13
CA TYR A 90 -5.20 6.12 -8.75
C TYR A 90 -6.01 7.22 -9.43
N LEU A 91 -6.00 7.21 -10.76
CA LEU A 91 -6.43 8.35 -11.54
C LEU A 91 -7.94 8.52 -11.37
N SER A 92 -8.69 7.41 -11.39
CA SER A 92 -10.11 7.40 -11.03
C SER A 92 -10.37 7.75 -9.56
N LEU A 93 -9.57 7.26 -8.60
CA LEU A 93 -9.74 7.56 -7.17
C LEU A 93 -9.41 9.02 -6.81
N LYS A 94 -8.36 9.61 -7.40
CA LYS A 94 -7.99 11.02 -7.26
C LYS A 94 -9.02 11.90 -7.96
N ALA A 95 -9.40 11.59 -9.21
CA ALA A 95 -10.40 12.35 -9.96
C ALA A 95 -11.80 12.31 -9.29
N ALA A 96 -12.19 11.17 -8.70
CA ALA A 96 -13.42 11.03 -7.94
C ALA A 96 -13.34 11.61 -6.51
N GLY A 97 -12.23 12.24 -6.12
CA GLY A 97 -12.02 12.77 -4.78
C GLY A 97 -12.14 11.71 -3.67
N LYS A 98 -11.89 10.44 -4.00
CA LYS A 98 -11.85 9.30 -3.07
C LYS A 98 -10.50 9.13 -2.41
N LEU A 99 -9.42 9.46 -3.10
CA LEU A 99 -8.05 9.38 -2.58
C LEU A 99 -7.44 10.78 -2.51
N ASN A 100 -7.00 11.18 -1.32
CA ASN A 100 -6.13 12.33 -1.13
C ASN A 100 -4.77 11.88 -0.57
N ILE A 101 -3.70 12.50 -1.09
CA ILE A 101 -2.36 12.43 -0.50
C ILE A 101 -1.82 13.85 -0.49
N GLU A 102 -1.40 14.28 0.68
CA GLU A 102 -0.87 15.61 1.01
C GLU A 102 0.55 15.43 1.57
N ASP A 103 1.52 16.13 0.99
CA ASP A 103 2.91 16.15 1.46
C ASP A 103 3.00 17.08 2.67
N LEU A 104 3.52 16.55 3.79
CA LEU A 104 3.71 17.28 5.05
C LEU A 104 5.17 17.76 5.22
N GLY A 105 6.04 17.49 4.24
CA GLY A 105 7.47 17.69 4.33
C GLY A 105 8.18 16.56 5.08
N GLY A 106 9.52 16.57 5.06
CA GLY A 106 10.36 15.64 5.83
C GLY A 106 10.22 14.15 5.44
N GLY A 107 9.60 13.85 4.29
CA GLY A 107 9.25 12.49 3.87
C GLY A 107 8.00 11.94 4.57
N CYS A 108 7.11 12.81 5.05
CA CYS A 108 5.85 12.45 5.69
C CYS A 108 4.65 12.88 4.84
N TYR A 109 3.59 12.07 4.84
CA TYR A 109 2.41 12.20 3.99
C TYR A 109 1.16 11.95 4.80
N LYS A 110 0.15 12.81 4.66
CA LYS A 110 -1.22 12.51 5.09
C LYS A 110 -1.94 11.81 3.95
N VAL A 111 -2.61 10.71 4.25
CA VAL A 111 -3.30 9.86 3.27
C VAL A 111 -4.72 9.58 3.73
N LEU A 112 -5.69 9.87 2.85
CA LEU A 112 -7.10 9.61 3.05
C LEU A 112 -7.65 8.82 1.86
N LEU A 113 -8.22 7.64 2.12
CA LEU A 113 -9.04 6.89 1.18
C LEU A 113 -10.46 6.76 1.72
N LYS A 114 -11.42 7.32 0.99
CA LYS A 114 -12.85 7.09 1.21
C LYS A 114 -13.25 5.66 0.79
N PRO A 115 -14.30 5.08 1.39
CA PRO A 115 -14.79 3.74 1.07
C PRO A 115 -14.79 3.40 -0.42
N THR A 116 -14.01 2.38 -0.75
CA THR A 116 -13.68 1.96 -2.11
C THR A 116 -13.78 0.44 -2.20
N GLN A 117 -14.49 -0.05 -3.21
CA GLN A 117 -14.52 -1.49 -3.51
C GLN A 117 -13.24 -1.90 -4.22
N LEU A 118 -12.59 -2.94 -3.72
CA LEU A 118 -11.50 -3.61 -4.40
C LEU A 118 -11.45 -5.08 -3.98
N ALA A 119 -11.28 -5.97 -4.95
CA ALA A 119 -11.13 -7.41 -4.73
C ALA A 119 -12.22 -7.95 -3.78
N GLY A 120 -13.48 -7.57 -4.00
CA GLY A 120 -14.63 -7.99 -3.20
C GLY A 120 -14.72 -7.42 -1.78
N ARG A 121 -13.87 -6.45 -1.40
CA ARG A 121 -13.81 -5.84 -0.07
C ARG A 121 -13.98 -4.33 -0.13
N THR A 122 -14.59 -3.77 0.92
CA THR A 122 -14.70 -2.31 1.10
C THR A 122 -13.51 -1.81 1.90
N ILE A 123 -12.58 -1.09 1.27
CA ILE A 123 -11.38 -0.55 1.90
C ILE A 123 -11.52 0.97 2.08
N ALA A 124 -11.14 1.48 3.25
CA ALA A 124 -10.95 2.89 3.54
C ALA A 124 -9.77 3.07 4.51
N PHE A 125 -9.19 4.27 4.58
CA PHE A 125 -8.14 4.59 5.55
C PHE A 125 -8.02 6.09 5.75
N ASP A 126 -7.68 6.50 6.97
CA ASP A 126 -7.27 7.86 7.30
C ASP A 126 -6.04 7.79 8.21
N GLY A 127 -4.98 8.51 7.84
CA GLY A 127 -3.74 8.49 8.60
C GLY A 127 -2.58 9.24 7.96
N ARG A 128 -1.40 9.02 8.54
CA ARG A 128 -0.10 9.56 8.13
C ARG A 128 0.89 8.42 7.98
N LEU A 129 1.80 8.59 7.03
CA LEU A 129 2.94 7.74 6.75
C LEU A 129 4.20 8.61 6.72
N CYS A 130 5.28 8.17 7.36
CA CYS A 130 6.60 8.76 7.20
C CYS A 130 7.58 7.71 6.67
N LEU A 131 8.41 8.13 5.72
CA LEU A 131 9.34 7.27 4.98
C LEU A 131 10.80 7.68 5.24
N ALA A 132 11.70 6.71 5.26
CA ALA A 132 13.15 6.93 5.29
C ALA A 132 13.69 7.32 3.90
N PRO A 133 14.96 7.74 3.78
CA PRO A 133 15.60 8.04 2.50
C PRO A 133 15.71 6.84 1.55
N ASP A 134 15.60 5.62 2.06
CA ASP A 134 15.57 4.36 1.30
C ASP A 134 14.15 3.94 0.86
N GLY A 135 13.13 4.76 1.15
CA GLY A 135 11.73 4.45 0.85
C GLY A 135 11.04 3.50 1.84
N SER A 136 11.73 2.97 2.85
CA SER A 136 11.10 2.15 3.88
C SER A 136 10.24 3.00 4.83
N PRO A 137 9.16 2.45 5.42
CA PRO A 137 8.44 3.12 6.49
C PRO A 137 9.34 3.41 7.70
N ARG A 138 9.24 4.62 8.25
CA ARG A 138 9.73 4.98 9.60
C ARG A 138 8.61 4.99 10.63
N GLU A 139 7.41 5.37 10.20
CA GLU A 139 6.24 5.52 11.07
C GLU A 139 4.97 5.44 10.23
N VAL A 140 3.94 4.82 10.80
CA VAL A 140 2.56 4.90 10.31
C VAL A 140 1.67 5.25 11.49
N SER A 141 0.64 6.06 11.27
CA SER A 141 -0.35 6.39 12.29
C SER A 141 -1.71 6.60 11.64
N GLY A 142 -2.70 5.77 11.95
CA GLY A 142 -4.01 5.84 11.28
C GLY A 142 -4.84 4.58 11.43
N VAL A 143 -6.05 4.63 10.87
CA VAL A 143 -7.03 3.55 10.92
C VAL A 143 -7.29 3.05 9.51
N LEU A 144 -7.00 1.76 9.26
CA LEU A 144 -7.48 1.02 8.10
C LEU A 144 -8.90 0.53 8.41
N GLN A 145 -9.80 0.56 7.44
CA GLN A 145 -11.12 -0.06 7.56
C GLN A 145 -11.29 -1.09 6.45
N ILE A 146 -11.75 -2.30 6.82
CA ILE A 146 -12.07 -3.39 5.91
C ILE A 146 -13.51 -3.83 6.19
N ASP A 147 -14.39 -3.74 5.20
CA ASP A 147 -15.81 -4.08 5.33
C ASP A 147 -16.50 -3.37 6.52
N GLY A 148 -16.07 -2.12 6.80
CA GLY A 148 -16.54 -1.30 7.92
C GLY A 148 -15.89 -1.59 9.29
N ARG A 149 -15.04 -2.63 9.40
CA ARG A 149 -14.29 -2.94 10.62
C ARG A 149 -13.05 -2.04 10.72
N PRO A 150 -12.90 -1.20 11.77
CA PRO A 150 -11.69 -0.41 11.98
C PRO A 150 -10.55 -1.28 12.54
N LEU A 151 -9.34 -1.02 12.05
CA LEU A 151 -8.08 -1.66 12.38
C LEU A 151 -7.04 -0.55 12.59
N ASP A 152 -6.55 -0.39 13.82
CA ASP A 152 -5.45 0.55 14.09
C ASP A 152 -4.15 0.00 13.48
N VAL A 153 -3.49 0.82 12.66
CA VAL A 153 -2.20 0.50 12.03
C VAL A 153 -1.11 1.48 12.44
N SER A 154 -1.25 2.05 13.64
CA SER A 154 -0.29 2.98 14.22
C SER A 154 0.94 2.29 14.80
N GLY A 155 2.11 2.88 14.61
CA GLY A 155 3.37 2.42 15.16
C GLY A 155 4.59 2.75 14.28
N THR A 156 5.77 2.53 14.83
CA THR A 156 7.03 2.46 14.08
C THR A 156 7.36 1.00 13.76
N PRO A 157 8.15 0.71 12.70
CA PRO A 157 8.61 -0.64 12.47
C PRO A 157 9.53 -1.10 13.61
N GLN A 158 9.29 -2.31 14.10
CA GLN A 158 10.18 -3.01 15.04
C GLN A 158 11.42 -3.58 14.33
N ARG A 159 11.31 -3.82 13.02
CA ARG A 159 12.39 -4.31 12.15
C ARG A 159 12.12 -3.90 10.70
N VAL A 160 13.16 -3.52 9.98
CA VAL A 160 13.16 -3.40 8.51
C VAL A 160 14.26 -4.29 7.97
N ILE A 161 13.99 -5.02 6.88
CA ILE A 161 14.97 -5.77 6.09
C ILE A 161 14.87 -5.35 4.63
N HIS A 162 15.97 -5.42 3.88
CA HIS A 162 16.02 -5.07 2.45
C HIS A 162 15.80 -6.29 1.55
N ASP A 163 14.66 -6.94 1.75
CA ASP A 163 14.23 -8.11 0.99
C ASP A 163 12.70 -8.10 0.85
N PHE A 164 12.18 -8.74 -0.20
CA PHE A 164 10.74 -8.85 -0.46
C PHE A 164 10.30 -10.32 -0.34
N PRO A 165 9.21 -10.63 0.39
CA PRO A 165 8.83 -12.00 0.71
C PRO A 165 8.06 -12.62 -0.47
N MET A 166 8.77 -12.84 -1.58
CA MET A 166 8.20 -13.29 -2.86
C MET A 166 7.42 -14.59 -2.70
N SER A 167 7.88 -15.52 -1.85
CA SER A 167 7.17 -16.76 -1.55
C SER A 167 5.79 -16.53 -0.90
N ASP A 168 5.70 -15.61 0.07
CA ASP A 168 4.44 -15.27 0.74
C ASP A 168 3.50 -14.49 -0.20
N PHE A 169 4.06 -13.59 -1.01
CA PHE A 169 3.33 -12.89 -2.06
C PHE A 169 2.73 -13.88 -3.07
N LEU A 170 3.52 -14.81 -3.60
CA LEU A 170 3.05 -15.82 -4.56
C LEU A 170 2.05 -16.80 -3.94
N ALA A 171 2.18 -17.15 -2.65
CA ALA A 171 1.21 -17.99 -1.95
C ALA A 171 -0.19 -17.35 -1.86
N VAL A 172 -0.27 -16.01 -1.88
CA VAL A 172 -1.54 -15.26 -1.94
C VAL A 172 -1.95 -14.92 -3.37
N HIS A 173 -0.99 -14.61 -4.25
CA HIS A 173 -1.23 -14.05 -5.58
C HIS A 173 -1.28 -15.09 -6.71
N GLY A 174 -0.78 -16.31 -6.48
CA GLY A 174 -0.69 -17.40 -7.45
C GLY A 174 -1.87 -18.37 -7.47
N GLY A 175 -2.91 -18.12 -6.67
CA GLY A 175 -4.20 -18.85 -6.67
C GLY A 175 -5.26 -18.22 -7.57
#